data_AF-A0A1G3IIE9-F1
#
_entry.id   AF-A0A1G3IIE9-F1
#
_cell.length_a   1.000
_cell.length_b   1.000
_cell.length_c   1.000
_cell.angle_alpha   90.00
_cell.angle_beta   90.00
_cell.angle_gamma   90.00
#
_symmetry.space_group_name_H-M   'P 1'
#
loop_
_entity.id
_entity.type
_entity.pdbx_description
1 polymer ?
#
loop_
_entity_poly.entity_id
_entity_poly.type
_entity_poly.pdbx_seq_one_letter_code
_entity_poly.pdbx_strand_id
1 'polypeptide(L)'
;MIKHQFAALAAAATMVLLLWAGAPAQSASIVANKHNLSATGPGTIKATSEGEVCVFCHVPHNSRATGPLWNRDQPVGSYTPYTSSTRKISAPGQPTGASLLCLSCHDGTIALGKVSSRTANIAIAGGKNNFILGDQSYIGTDLSDDHPVSFLYSSVLSNTELRTPTGAVKLDASGQMQCTSCHSPHDNANGKFLVVSNIKSGLCTNCHNKSYWAASDHQTSTKTWNGVGTNPWLHTTNTPQNVTNNACESCHRPHTAPGRQQLLNSATEETNCLVCHSGTVATSTKNIQTELNKTSQHSVGAYLNVHDAGEANLTTTAHVECQDCHNPHSANSTAGSAPGTTPIALPGSLSNVRGITISGAAVSPVTAEYQICLRCHGDSTSRTPASRTARVIVQTNTRLEFDTANPSYHPIAGVGKATGVTGKTVPSLIAPWTTTSVMNCSDCHNNNAGPNTGGTGPNGPHGSTNPLLLERAYVVTDPATESAANYALCYKCHSRTAIIGTGTGSFKEHNKHIVGETTSCNVCHDPHGISSTQGTALSNSRLINFQTGVVTKSGAQAIRWERVGTTGGRCYLSCHGKDHNGLSY
;
A
#
# COMPACT_ATOMS: atom_id res chain seq x y z
N MET A 1 -25.88 -26.61 70.62
CA MET A 1 -25.08 -25.74 71.51
C MET A 1 -24.00 -25.07 70.67
N ILE A 2 -24.35 -23.88 70.18
CA ILE A 2 -23.54 -23.04 69.29
C ILE A 2 -22.85 -22.02 70.19
N LYS A 3 -21.52 -21.86 70.08
CA LYS A 3 -20.81 -20.73 70.70
C LYS A 3 -19.93 -20.05 69.66
N HIS A 4 -20.41 -18.86 69.27
CA HIS A 4 -19.69 -17.80 68.59
C HIS A 4 -18.56 -17.25 69.46
N GLN A 5 -17.40 -16.95 68.88
CA GLN A 5 -16.58 -15.81 69.27
C GLN A 5 -15.90 -15.22 68.03
N PHE A 6 -16.32 -14.01 67.67
CA PHE A 6 -15.65 -13.11 66.74
C PHE A 6 -14.50 -12.41 67.49
N ALA A 7 -13.29 -12.45 66.93
CA ALA A 7 -12.18 -11.61 67.38
C ALA A 7 -11.86 -10.60 66.28
N ALA A 8 -12.00 -9.32 66.64
CA ALA A 8 -11.69 -8.17 65.82
C ALA A 8 -10.17 -7.95 65.74
N LEU A 9 -9.65 -7.69 64.54
CA LEU A 9 -8.39 -6.98 64.34
C LEU A 9 -8.65 -5.74 63.50
N ALA A 10 -8.47 -4.58 64.13
CA ALA A 10 -8.48 -3.27 63.51
C ALA A 10 -7.22 -3.10 62.66
N ALA A 11 -7.39 -2.91 61.35
CA ALA A 11 -6.34 -2.42 60.47
C ALA A 11 -6.50 -0.90 60.33
N ALA A 12 -5.52 -0.16 60.82
CA ALA A 12 -5.43 1.28 60.64
C ALA A 12 -5.23 1.61 59.15
N ALA A 13 -6.25 2.23 58.54
CA ALA A 13 -6.15 2.76 57.19
C ALA A 13 -5.52 4.16 57.25
N THR A 14 -4.20 4.24 57.05
CA THR A 14 -3.51 5.51 56.83
C THR A 14 -3.81 5.97 55.40
N MET A 15 -4.82 6.83 55.27
CA MET A 15 -5.20 7.46 54.01
C MET A 15 -4.14 8.52 53.65
N VAL A 16 -3.14 8.12 52.87
CA VAL A 16 -2.20 9.06 52.25
C VAL A 16 -2.92 9.76 51.11
N LEU A 17 -3.50 10.93 51.38
CA LEU A 17 -3.89 11.88 50.34
C LEU A 17 -2.60 12.38 49.66
N LEU A 18 -2.21 11.73 48.57
CA LEU A 18 -1.33 12.31 47.57
C LEU A 18 -2.10 13.43 46.86
N LEU A 19 -2.01 14.64 47.41
CA LEU A 19 -2.31 15.87 46.69
C LEU A 19 -1.33 15.96 45.51
N TRP A 20 -1.75 15.43 44.36
CA TRP A 20 -1.17 15.78 43.07
C TRP A 20 -1.57 17.23 42.80
N ALA A 21 -0.78 18.17 43.33
CA ALA A 21 -0.74 19.52 42.83
C ALA A 21 -0.21 19.41 41.39
N GLY A 22 -1.13 19.29 40.42
CA GLY A 22 -0.80 19.47 39.03
C GLY A 22 -0.15 20.83 38.88
N ALA A 23 1.16 20.86 38.61
CA ALA A 23 1.82 22.08 38.23
C ALA A 23 1.05 22.67 37.04
N PRO A 24 0.66 23.95 37.07
CA PRO A 24 0.06 24.57 35.90
C PRO A 24 1.05 24.42 34.74
N ALA A 25 0.58 23.89 33.61
CA ALA A 25 1.36 23.89 32.38
C ALA A 25 1.73 25.34 32.08
N GLN A 26 2.98 25.72 32.37
CA GLN A 26 3.50 27.04 32.05
C GLN A 26 3.55 27.11 30.53
N SER A 27 2.69 27.94 29.92
CA SER A 27 2.85 28.31 28.51
C SER A 27 4.29 28.80 28.34
N ALA A 28 5.03 28.17 27.42
CA ALA A 28 6.44 28.42 27.26
C ALA A 28 6.61 29.79 26.59
N SER A 29 6.68 30.84 27.42
CA SER A 29 6.87 32.24 27.02
C SER A 29 7.92 32.38 25.92
N ILE A 30 7.70 33.32 25.00
CA ILE A 30 8.65 33.66 23.91
C ILE A 30 10.09 33.79 24.41
N VAL A 31 10.28 34.35 25.61
CA VAL A 31 11.58 34.57 26.26
C VAL A 31 12.37 33.27 26.44
N ALA A 32 11.67 32.16 26.73
CA ALA A 32 12.27 30.87 27.05
C ALA A 32 12.35 29.90 25.86
N ASN A 33 12.01 30.36 24.64
CA ASN A 33 11.99 29.49 23.46
C ASN A 33 12.95 29.98 22.36
N LYS A 34 13.15 29.18 21.31
CA LYS A 34 14.15 29.43 20.26
C LYS A 34 13.85 30.65 19.36
N HIS A 35 12.65 31.22 19.39
CA HIS A 35 12.36 32.48 18.71
C HIS A 35 12.78 33.71 19.53
N ASN A 36 13.20 33.55 20.78
CA ASN A 36 13.98 34.59 21.44
C ASN A 36 15.37 34.66 20.78
N LEU A 37 15.49 35.50 19.76
CA LEU A 37 16.74 35.79 19.06
C LEU A 37 17.58 36.86 19.77
N SER A 38 17.16 37.38 20.93
CA SER A 38 18.03 38.27 21.73
C SER A 38 19.23 37.51 22.29
N ALA A 39 20.22 38.22 22.82
CA ALA A 39 21.40 37.64 23.47
C ALA A 39 21.06 36.68 24.63
N THR A 40 19.90 36.87 25.25
CA THR A 40 19.38 36.01 26.34
C THR A 40 18.68 34.74 25.86
N GLY A 41 18.50 34.59 24.54
CA GLY A 41 17.83 33.45 23.93
C GLY A 41 18.48 32.10 24.26
N PRO A 42 17.68 31.03 24.40
CA PRO A 42 18.19 29.68 24.64
C PRO A 42 18.73 29.00 23.37
N GLY A 43 18.47 29.58 22.18
CA GLY A 43 18.94 29.05 20.90
C GLY A 43 20.42 29.27 20.65
N THR A 44 21.00 28.47 19.75
CA THR A 44 22.37 28.65 19.24
C THR A 44 22.48 29.74 18.19
N ILE A 45 21.37 30.05 17.51
CA ILE A 45 21.23 31.18 16.59
C ILE A 45 20.55 32.32 17.35
N LYS A 46 21.30 33.38 17.66
CA LYS A 46 20.80 34.53 18.43
C LYS A 46 21.73 35.73 18.31
N ALA A 47 21.28 36.90 18.70
CA ALA A 47 22.07 38.11 18.68
C ALA A 47 23.26 38.04 19.66
N THR A 48 24.33 38.74 19.30
CA THR A 48 25.53 38.82 20.16
C THR A 48 25.32 39.76 21.35
N SER A 49 24.54 40.83 21.18
CA SER A 49 24.35 41.86 22.22
C SER A 49 22.95 42.46 22.31
N GLU A 50 22.08 42.29 21.31
CA GLU A 50 20.71 42.85 21.34
C GLU A 50 19.87 42.17 22.43
N GLY A 51 19.22 42.96 23.28
CA GLY A 51 18.43 42.49 24.43
C GLY A 51 16.92 42.50 24.19
N GLU A 52 16.44 43.24 23.19
CA GLU A 52 15.01 43.32 22.88
C GLU A 52 14.53 42.00 22.24
N VAL A 53 13.69 41.25 22.94
CA VAL A 53 13.18 39.95 22.46
C VAL A 53 12.30 40.11 21.23
N CYS A 54 11.40 41.11 21.24
CA CYS A 54 10.39 41.27 20.22
C CYS A 54 10.90 41.99 18.96
N VAL A 55 12.05 42.68 19.01
CA VAL A 55 12.51 43.56 17.91
C VAL A 55 12.75 42.82 16.60
N PHE A 56 13.03 41.53 16.65
CA PHE A 56 13.24 40.71 15.44
C PHE A 56 11.95 40.49 14.64
N CYS A 57 10.79 40.65 15.27
CA CYS A 57 9.48 40.38 14.69
C CYS A 57 8.58 41.61 14.69
N HIS A 58 8.56 42.38 15.78
CA HIS A 58 7.65 43.48 16.01
C HIS A 58 8.36 44.83 16.06
N VAL A 59 7.75 45.83 15.45
CA VAL A 59 8.28 47.19 15.48
C VAL A 59 8.11 47.77 16.89
N PRO A 60 9.17 48.31 17.53
CA PRO A 60 9.02 49.07 18.76
C PRO A 60 8.30 50.41 18.49
N HIS A 61 7.90 51.12 19.55
CA HIS A 61 7.21 52.42 19.43
C HIS A 61 8.03 53.42 18.57
N ASN A 62 7.35 54.21 17.73
CA ASN A 62 7.87 55.10 16.65
C ASN A 62 8.28 54.45 15.31
N SER A 63 7.45 53.55 14.74
CA SER A 63 7.64 53.07 13.36
C SER A 63 6.97 53.99 12.32
N ARG A 64 7.54 54.07 11.11
CA ARG A 64 6.93 54.78 9.97
C ARG A 64 5.63 54.07 9.57
N ALA A 65 4.52 54.76 9.70
CA ALA A 65 3.17 54.24 9.51
C ALA A 65 2.89 53.92 8.04
N THR A 66 2.85 52.63 7.68
CA THR A 66 2.00 52.03 6.62
C THR A 66 2.21 50.51 6.60
N GLY A 67 1.57 49.77 7.52
CA GLY A 67 1.55 48.30 7.50
C GLY A 67 1.44 47.65 8.88
N PRO A 68 1.10 46.34 8.97
CA PRO A 68 1.09 45.60 10.24
C PRO A 68 2.45 45.71 10.94
N LEU A 69 2.44 45.60 12.28
CA LEU A 69 3.57 45.80 13.19
C LEU A 69 4.68 44.73 13.03
N TRP A 70 5.15 44.45 11.82
CA TRP A 70 6.21 43.50 11.49
C TRP A 70 7.50 44.24 11.18
N ASN A 71 8.57 43.96 11.92
CA ASN A 71 9.83 44.70 11.85
C ASN A 71 10.82 44.13 10.83
N ARG A 72 10.32 43.56 9.75
CA ARG A 72 11.15 43.00 8.68
C ARG A 72 10.55 43.35 7.33
N ASP A 73 11.43 43.42 6.34
CA ASP A 73 11.03 43.50 4.95
C ASP A 73 10.29 42.21 4.56
N GLN A 74 9.39 42.32 3.56
CA GLN A 74 8.80 41.13 2.96
C GLN A 74 9.81 40.48 2.01
N PRO A 75 9.85 39.15 1.92
CA PRO A 75 10.62 38.45 0.90
C PRO A 75 10.37 39.00 -0.50
N VAL A 76 11.45 39.19 -1.27
CA VAL A 76 11.39 39.65 -2.65
C VAL A 76 11.67 38.47 -3.58
N GLY A 77 10.64 37.97 -4.26
CA GLY A 77 10.75 36.82 -5.15
C GLY A 77 9.48 35.97 -5.19
N SER A 78 9.49 34.97 -6.06
CA SER A 78 8.43 33.97 -6.15
C SER A 78 8.82 32.68 -5.47
N TYR A 79 7.87 32.05 -4.81
CA TYR A 79 7.97 30.69 -4.28
C TYR A 79 7.50 29.68 -5.32
N THR A 80 8.02 28.46 -5.26
CA THR A 80 7.49 27.31 -6.00
C THR A 80 6.43 26.63 -5.13
N PRO A 81 5.12 26.75 -5.39
CA PRO A 81 4.12 26.19 -4.49
C PRO A 81 3.96 24.68 -4.66
N TYR A 82 3.41 24.03 -3.63
CA TYR A 82 3.08 22.61 -3.64
C TYR A 82 2.19 22.19 -4.81
N THR A 83 2.57 21.07 -5.45
CA THR A 83 1.78 20.43 -6.51
C THR A 83 1.72 18.92 -6.32
N SER A 84 0.52 18.37 -6.51
CA SER A 84 0.25 16.93 -6.52
C SER A 84 -0.91 16.64 -7.46
N SER A 85 -1.00 15.42 -7.98
CA SER A 85 -2.16 14.88 -8.71
C SER A 85 -3.37 14.65 -7.81
N THR A 86 -3.14 14.42 -6.51
CA THR A 86 -4.20 14.10 -5.55
C THR A 86 -4.68 15.31 -4.75
N ARG A 87 -4.07 16.49 -4.93
CA ARG A 87 -4.47 17.72 -4.25
C ARG A 87 -5.91 18.09 -4.62
N LYS A 88 -6.64 18.67 -3.66
CA LYS A 88 -8.02 19.15 -3.87
C LYS A 88 -8.09 20.66 -4.06
N ILE A 89 -7.01 21.36 -3.72
CA ILE A 89 -6.84 22.76 -4.06
C ILE A 89 -6.37 22.90 -5.51
N SER A 90 -6.99 23.82 -6.27
CA SER A 90 -6.58 24.14 -7.64
C SER A 90 -5.12 24.62 -7.72
N ALA A 91 -4.74 25.60 -6.88
CA ALA A 91 -3.36 25.95 -6.56
C ALA A 91 -3.30 26.82 -5.28
N PRO A 92 -2.36 26.58 -4.34
CA PRO A 92 -2.23 27.40 -3.14
C PRO A 92 -1.78 28.85 -3.38
N GLY A 93 -1.37 29.21 -4.60
CA GLY A 93 -0.90 30.56 -4.91
C GLY A 93 0.46 30.87 -4.28
N GLN A 94 0.84 32.15 -4.25
CA GLN A 94 2.03 32.62 -3.53
C GLN A 94 1.70 32.79 -2.03
N PRO A 95 2.66 32.59 -1.12
CA PRO A 95 2.47 32.84 0.30
C PRO A 95 1.96 34.25 0.60
N THR A 96 1.02 34.36 1.54
CA THR A 96 0.40 35.62 1.97
C THR A 96 0.37 35.70 3.49
N GLY A 97 -0.05 36.87 4.01
CA GLY A 97 -0.37 37.04 5.43
C GLY A 97 0.74 36.55 6.36
N ALA A 98 0.36 35.80 7.39
CA ALA A 98 1.29 35.31 8.40
C ALA A 98 2.37 34.36 7.84
N SER A 99 2.08 33.56 6.83
CA SER A 99 3.07 32.67 6.21
C SER A 99 4.22 33.45 5.59
N LEU A 100 3.94 34.56 4.90
CA LEU A 100 4.99 35.41 4.32
C LEU A 100 5.87 36.06 5.41
N LEU A 101 5.29 36.40 6.56
CA LEU A 101 6.05 36.88 7.72
C LEU A 101 7.01 35.82 8.25
N CYS A 102 6.56 34.57 8.41
CA CYS A 102 7.41 33.46 8.81
C CYS A 102 8.55 33.25 7.79
N LEU A 103 8.21 33.23 6.50
CA LEU A 103 9.18 33.02 5.43
C LEU A 103 10.25 34.12 5.39
N SER A 104 9.96 35.35 5.82
CA SER A 104 10.98 36.41 5.97
C SER A 104 12.18 36.03 6.86
N CYS A 105 12.06 35.00 7.70
CA CYS A 105 13.18 34.38 8.40
C CYS A 105 13.53 32.99 7.82
N HIS A 106 12.50 32.22 7.45
CA HIS A 106 12.64 30.80 7.15
C HIS A 106 13.03 30.45 5.71
N ASP A 107 12.91 31.39 4.78
CA ASP A 107 13.23 31.17 3.36
C ASP A 107 14.70 31.47 3.00
N GLY A 108 15.47 32.04 3.94
CA GLY A 108 16.88 32.36 3.75
C GLY A 108 17.16 33.53 2.79
N THR A 109 16.18 34.33 2.41
CA THR A 109 16.35 35.49 1.52
C THR A 109 16.70 36.78 2.26
N ILE A 110 16.34 36.88 3.54
CA ILE A 110 16.58 38.05 4.40
C ILE A 110 17.38 37.62 5.62
N ALA A 111 18.50 38.29 5.88
CA ALA A 111 19.33 38.00 7.05
C ALA A 111 18.52 38.17 8.36
N LEU A 112 18.76 37.32 9.35
CA LEU A 112 17.99 37.30 10.60
C LEU A 112 18.05 38.63 11.36
N GLY A 113 19.23 39.27 11.40
CA GLY A 113 19.42 40.55 12.07
C GLY A 113 18.97 41.78 11.26
N LYS A 114 18.51 41.61 10.02
CA LYS A 114 17.99 42.72 9.20
C LYS A 114 16.56 43.04 9.64
N VAL A 115 16.40 44.12 10.40
CA VAL A 115 15.11 44.60 10.89
C VAL A 115 14.87 46.04 10.44
N SER A 116 13.62 46.39 10.13
CA SER A 116 13.28 47.68 9.51
C SER A 116 13.45 48.88 10.46
N SER A 117 13.39 48.66 11.77
CA SER A 117 13.60 49.69 12.80
C SER A 117 15.05 50.08 13.06
N ARG A 118 16.02 49.41 12.43
CA ARG A 118 17.45 49.66 12.62
C ARG A 118 18.10 49.97 11.27
N THR A 119 19.04 50.91 11.27
CA THR A 119 19.81 51.26 10.07
C THR A 119 20.95 50.28 9.81
N ALA A 120 21.50 49.68 10.87
CA ALA A 120 22.49 48.62 10.80
C ALA A 120 21.86 47.28 11.21
N ASN A 121 22.30 46.20 10.58
CA ASN A 121 21.86 44.85 10.94
C ASN A 121 22.32 44.50 12.36
N ILE A 122 21.42 43.88 13.14
CA ILE A 122 21.77 43.29 14.42
C ILE A 122 22.73 42.12 14.16
N ALA A 123 23.86 42.08 14.85
CA ALA A 123 24.82 40.99 14.71
C ALA A 123 24.26 39.69 15.32
N ILE A 124 24.27 38.60 14.53
CA ILE A 124 23.79 37.27 14.93
C ILE A 124 24.98 36.33 15.08
N ALA A 125 25.05 35.64 16.21
CA ALA A 125 25.92 34.49 16.42
C ALA A 125 25.19 33.20 15.99
N GLY A 126 25.93 32.27 15.42
CA GLY A 126 25.37 31.03 14.88
C GLY A 126 24.73 31.19 13.50
N GLY A 127 24.22 30.09 12.95
CA GLY A 127 23.74 30.03 11.56
C GLY A 127 24.88 30.16 10.55
N LYS A 128 24.55 30.23 9.26
CA LYS A 128 25.52 30.42 8.18
C LYS A 128 25.30 31.79 7.56
N ASN A 129 26.27 32.69 7.74
CA ASN A 129 26.24 34.08 7.26
C ASN A 129 25.03 34.90 7.74
N ASN A 130 24.61 34.76 9.00
CA ASN A 130 23.41 35.38 9.59
C ASN A 130 22.05 34.85 9.05
N PHE A 131 22.05 33.70 8.36
CA PHE A 131 20.85 32.99 7.94
C PHE A 131 20.73 31.65 8.67
N ILE A 132 19.54 31.07 8.67
CA ILE A 132 19.29 29.71 9.20
C ILE A 132 19.71 28.58 8.23
N LEU A 133 20.52 28.86 7.20
CA LEU A 133 20.90 27.88 6.19
C LEU A 133 21.56 26.64 6.83
N GLY A 134 21.04 25.46 6.51
CA GLY A 134 21.50 24.18 7.05
C GLY A 134 20.88 23.80 8.40
N ASP A 135 20.03 24.63 8.98
CA ASP A 135 19.19 24.27 10.14
C ASP A 135 17.93 23.52 9.70
N GLN A 136 17.37 22.68 10.59
CA GLN A 136 16.12 21.93 10.32
C GLN A 136 14.90 22.85 10.12
N SER A 137 14.98 24.10 10.56
CA SER A 137 13.93 25.10 10.38
C SER A 137 14.03 25.88 9.06
N TYR A 138 15.05 25.62 8.23
CA TYR A 138 15.15 26.21 6.90
C TYR A 138 14.13 25.59 5.94
N ILE A 139 13.28 26.42 5.36
CA ILE A 139 12.25 26.04 4.38
C ILE A 139 12.71 26.41 2.96
N GLY A 140 13.29 27.60 2.79
CA GLY A 140 13.66 28.09 1.46
C GLY A 140 12.48 28.64 0.65
N THR A 141 12.71 28.84 -0.65
CA THR A 141 11.70 29.36 -1.59
C THR A 141 11.02 28.29 -2.42
N ASP A 142 11.51 27.05 -2.38
CA ASP A 142 10.88 25.89 -3.01
C ASP A 142 9.96 25.20 -2.00
N LEU A 143 8.67 25.50 -2.07
CA LEU A 143 7.63 24.92 -1.22
C LEU A 143 6.96 23.71 -1.85
N SER A 144 7.54 23.15 -2.93
CA SER A 144 6.94 22.02 -3.63
C SER A 144 6.96 20.73 -2.81
N ASP A 145 7.73 20.69 -1.73
CA ASP A 145 7.86 19.58 -0.80
C ASP A 145 7.37 19.90 0.63
N ASP A 146 6.57 20.96 0.76
CA ASP A 146 5.91 21.38 1.99
C ASP A 146 4.39 21.24 1.90
N HIS A 147 3.76 21.03 3.06
CA HIS A 147 2.31 21.08 3.17
C HIS A 147 1.82 22.49 2.77
N PRO A 148 0.83 22.61 1.86
CA PRO A 148 0.41 23.89 1.33
C PRO A 148 -0.13 24.82 2.41
N VAL A 149 0.14 26.11 2.25
CA VAL A 149 -0.36 27.24 3.06
C VAL A 149 -0.80 28.39 2.15
N SER A 150 -1.38 29.43 2.74
CA SER A 150 -1.84 30.65 2.08
C SER A 150 -2.94 30.46 1.03
N PHE A 151 -3.91 29.60 1.35
CA PHE A 151 -5.07 29.37 0.52
C PHE A 151 -6.38 29.40 1.31
N LEU A 152 -7.47 29.79 0.65
CA LEU A 152 -8.82 29.77 1.22
C LEU A 152 -9.25 28.32 1.51
N TYR A 153 -9.36 27.96 2.78
CA TYR A 153 -9.63 26.58 3.16
C TYR A 153 -11.03 26.11 2.76
N SER A 154 -11.99 27.03 2.65
CA SER A 154 -13.34 26.72 2.16
C SER A 154 -13.35 26.11 0.76
N SER A 155 -12.31 26.34 -0.06
CA SER A 155 -12.23 25.81 -1.43
C SER A 155 -12.07 24.29 -1.48
N VAL A 156 -11.67 23.64 -0.38
CA VAL A 156 -11.40 22.19 -0.34
C VAL A 156 -12.44 21.40 0.45
N LEU A 157 -13.40 22.07 1.10
CA LEU A 157 -14.40 21.44 1.99
C LEU A 157 -15.47 20.62 1.27
N SER A 158 -15.53 20.66 -0.07
CA SER A 158 -16.36 19.72 -0.84
C SER A 158 -15.84 18.28 -0.75
N ASN A 159 -14.59 18.08 -0.30
CA ASN A 159 -14.02 16.77 -0.07
C ASN A 159 -14.40 16.24 1.32
N THR A 160 -15.02 15.06 1.39
CA THR A 160 -15.47 14.43 2.64
C THR A 160 -14.33 13.98 3.56
N GLU A 161 -13.11 13.88 3.05
CA GLU A 161 -11.91 13.61 3.85
C GLU A 161 -11.27 14.87 4.43
N LEU A 162 -11.90 16.03 4.26
CA LEU A 162 -11.48 17.29 4.84
C LEU A 162 -12.61 17.87 5.71
N ARG A 163 -12.23 18.49 6.82
CA ARG A 163 -13.16 19.16 7.73
C ARG A 163 -12.59 20.49 8.21
N THR A 164 -13.47 21.40 8.64
CA THR A 164 -13.06 22.65 9.28
C THR A 164 -12.34 22.36 10.60
N PRO A 165 -11.13 22.89 10.81
CA PRO A 165 -10.42 22.71 12.07
C PRO A 165 -11.14 23.38 13.23
N THR A 166 -10.89 22.89 14.45
CA THR A 166 -11.49 23.43 15.68
C THR A 166 -10.44 23.57 16.78
N GLY A 167 -10.77 24.31 17.84
CA GLY A 167 -9.86 24.48 18.98
C GLY A 167 -8.66 25.36 18.65
N ALA A 168 -7.45 24.89 18.96
CA ALA A 168 -6.22 25.66 18.80
C ALA A 168 -5.71 25.72 17.35
N VAL A 169 -6.09 24.75 16.50
CA VAL A 169 -5.85 24.81 15.05
C VAL A 169 -6.86 25.75 14.44
N LYS A 170 -6.40 26.86 13.84
CA LYS A 170 -7.28 27.93 13.34
C LYS A 170 -6.86 28.42 11.97
N LEU A 171 -7.85 28.81 11.18
CA LEU A 171 -7.64 29.60 9.97
C LEU A 171 -7.44 31.07 10.36
N ASP A 172 -6.83 31.85 9.47
CA ASP A 172 -6.71 33.29 9.70
C ASP A 172 -8.07 34.01 9.55
N ALA A 173 -8.09 35.32 9.77
CA ALA A 173 -9.30 36.14 9.69
C ALA A 173 -9.96 36.15 8.30
N SER A 174 -9.21 35.81 7.25
CA SER A 174 -9.71 35.66 5.89
C SER A 174 -10.13 34.21 5.55
N GLY A 175 -10.09 33.29 6.51
CA GLY A 175 -10.42 31.88 6.31
C GLY A 175 -9.33 31.12 5.55
N GLN A 176 -8.10 31.63 5.51
CA GLN A 176 -6.98 30.95 4.87
C GLN A 176 -6.21 30.06 5.86
N MET A 177 -5.71 28.93 5.36
CA MET A 177 -4.71 28.13 6.08
C MET A 177 -3.37 28.85 6.02
N GLN A 178 -2.72 29.08 7.16
CA GLN A 178 -1.43 29.76 7.24
C GLN A 178 -0.45 28.92 8.06
N CYS A 179 0.83 29.30 8.11
CA CYS A 179 1.81 28.68 9.02
C CYS A 179 1.31 28.71 10.48
N THR A 180 0.58 29.77 10.85
CA THR A 180 -0.02 29.93 12.19
C THR A 180 -1.19 28.99 12.47
N SER A 181 -1.71 28.28 11.46
CA SER A 181 -2.68 27.21 11.69
C SER A 181 -2.04 26.01 12.39
N CYS A 182 -0.73 25.81 12.21
CA CYS A 182 0.02 24.69 12.79
C CYS A 182 1.01 25.15 13.87
N HIS A 183 1.59 26.35 13.73
CA HIS A 183 2.66 26.86 14.60
C HIS A 183 2.26 28.11 15.39
N SER A 184 2.67 28.19 16.65
CA SER A 184 2.61 29.37 17.50
C SER A 184 4.03 29.92 17.71
N PRO A 185 4.38 31.11 17.17
CA PRO A 185 5.73 31.63 17.36
C PRO A 185 6.05 31.92 18.83
N HIS A 186 5.03 32.11 19.67
CA HIS A 186 5.16 32.49 21.08
C HIS A 186 5.06 31.33 22.06
N ASP A 187 4.67 30.12 21.62
CA ASP A 187 4.45 28.98 22.51
C ASP A 187 5.07 27.71 21.93
N ASN A 188 5.97 27.09 22.71
CA ASN A 188 6.63 25.84 22.35
C ASN A 188 6.28 24.69 23.31
N ALA A 189 5.16 24.78 24.04
CA ALA A 189 4.74 23.75 25.00
C ALA A 189 4.56 22.35 24.35
N ASN A 190 4.19 22.30 23.07
CA ASN A 190 4.05 21.03 22.33
C ASN A 190 5.31 20.62 21.54
N GLY A 191 6.40 21.39 21.64
CA GLY A 191 7.58 21.23 20.78
C GLY A 191 7.31 21.65 19.32
N LYS A 192 8.38 21.95 18.57
CA LYS A 192 8.32 22.46 17.18
C LYS A 192 7.32 23.62 17.01
N PHE A 193 7.05 24.38 18.08
CA PHE A 193 6.05 25.44 18.12
C PHE A 193 4.63 25.00 17.77
N LEU A 194 4.27 23.72 17.87
CA LEU A 194 2.96 23.26 17.43
C LEU A 194 1.83 23.81 18.31
N VAL A 195 0.73 24.23 17.69
CA VAL A 195 -0.45 24.74 18.41
C VAL A 195 -1.18 23.64 19.21
N VAL A 196 -0.94 22.37 18.85
CA VAL A 196 -1.42 21.17 19.55
C VAL A 196 -0.36 20.07 19.49
N SER A 197 -0.42 19.10 20.41
CA SER A 197 0.42 17.90 20.32
C SER A 197 0.11 17.11 19.05
N ASN A 198 1.16 16.64 18.35
CA ASN A 198 1.01 15.79 17.17
C ASN A 198 1.05 14.29 17.47
N ILE A 199 1.05 13.88 18.74
CA ILE A 199 0.90 12.47 19.11
C ILE A 199 -0.41 11.93 18.49
N LYS A 200 -0.34 10.76 17.83
CA LYS A 200 -1.45 10.17 17.06
C LYS A 200 -1.97 11.07 15.93
N SER A 201 -1.11 11.92 15.38
CA SER A 201 -1.45 12.91 14.35
C SER A 201 -2.56 13.88 14.78
N GLY A 202 -2.53 14.31 16.05
CA GLY A 202 -3.49 15.26 16.60
C GLY A 202 -3.59 16.57 15.80
N LEU A 203 -2.49 17.06 15.22
CA LEU A 203 -2.53 18.24 14.36
C LEU A 203 -3.19 17.92 13.02
N CYS A 204 -2.74 16.88 12.32
CA CYS A 204 -3.21 16.55 10.98
C CYS A 204 -4.71 16.24 10.97
N THR A 205 -5.18 15.47 11.96
CA THR A 205 -6.56 14.99 12.03
C THR A 205 -7.57 16.09 12.35
N ASN A 206 -7.14 17.29 12.76
CA ASN A 206 -8.04 18.44 12.87
C ASN A 206 -8.64 18.85 11.52
N CYS A 207 -7.90 18.62 10.43
CA CYS A 207 -8.32 18.95 9.07
C CYS A 207 -8.57 17.68 8.24
N HIS A 208 -7.69 16.68 8.34
CA HIS A 208 -7.71 15.47 7.53
C HIS A 208 -8.48 14.35 8.21
N ASN A 209 -9.59 13.93 7.61
CA ASN A 209 -10.43 12.82 8.04
C ASN A 209 -10.39 11.69 7.01
N LYS A 210 -9.26 10.97 6.95
CA LYS A 210 -9.08 9.91 5.96
C LYS A 210 -10.06 8.77 6.17
N SER A 211 -10.75 8.39 5.10
CA SER A 211 -11.69 7.27 5.12
C SER A 211 -10.97 5.99 5.56
N TYR A 212 -11.63 5.17 6.38
CA TYR A 212 -11.11 3.89 6.91
C TYR A 212 -9.91 3.98 7.87
N TRP A 213 -9.28 5.15 8.04
CA TRP A 213 -8.09 5.31 8.89
C TRP A 213 -8.30 4.84 10.33
N ALA A 214 -9.45 5.17 10.92
CA ALA A 214 -9.77 4.85 12.31
C ALA A 214 -9.70 3.35 12.63
N ALA A 215 -9.95 2.48 11.65
CA ALA A 215 -9.93 1.03 11.79
C ALA A 215 -8.66 0.38 11.21
N SER A 216 -7.73 1.16 10.67
CA SER A 216 -6.49 0.63 10.09
C SER A 216 -5.52 0.12 11.17
N ASP A 217 -4.71 -0.87 10.82
CA ASP A 217 -3.64 -1.33 11.71
C ASP A 217 -2.57 -0.24 11.91
N HIS A 218 -2.33 0.62 10.92
CA HIS A 218 -1.39 1.74 11.05
C HIS A 218 -1.85 2.79 12.07
N GLN A 219 -3.15 2.97 12.26
CA GLN A 219 -3.64 3.87 13.31
C GLN A 219 -3.60 3.25 14.71
N THR A 220 -3.75 1.93 14.81
CA THR A 220 -3.99 1.24 16.09
C THR A 220 -2.77 0.48 16.64
N SER A 221 -1.77 0.21 15.79
CA SER A 221 -0.61 -0.59 16.13
C SER A 221 0.31 0.08 17.16
N THR A 222 0.59 -0.62 18.25
CA THR A 222 1.55 -0.21 19.28
C THR A 222 2.96 -0.75 19.03
N LYS A 223 3.23 -1.36 17.86
CA LYS A 223 4.52 -1.94 17.53
C LYS A 223 5.63 -0.88 17.50
N THR A 224 6.80 -1.28 17.99
CA THR A 224 8.01 -0.45 18.06
C THR A 224 9.06 -1.02 17.12
N TRP A 225 10.01 -0.17 16.72
CA TRP A 225 11.23 -0.61 16.06
C TRP A 225 12.09 -1.47 16.99
N ASN A 226 12.63 -2.56 16.49
CA ASN A 226 13.44 -3.51 17.25
C ASN A 226 14.93 -3.09 17.39
N GLY A 227 15.32 -1.93 16.89
CA GLY A 227 16.70 -1.43 16.94
C GLY A 227 17.61 -1.92 15.81
N VAL A 228 17.10 -2.69 14.85
CA VAL A 228 17.86 -3.24 13.72
C VAL A 228 17.56 -2.49 12.43
N GLY A 229 18.60 -2.15 11.67
CA GLY A 229 18.47 -1.44 10.39
C GLY A 229 18.24 0.06 10.58
N THR A 230 17.50 0.67 9.67
CA THR A 230 17.19 2.10 9.70
C THR A 230 16.06 2.38 10.68
N ASN A 231 16.22 3.38 11.55
CA ASN A 231 15.15 3.84 12.43
C ASN A 231 13.99 4.42 11.59
N PRO A 232 12.76 3.87 11.66
CA PRO A 232 11.60 4.37 10.88
C PRO A 232 11.11 5.75 11.33
N TRP A 233 11.48 6.21 12.52
CA TRP A 233 11.03 7.46 13.12
C TRP A 233 11.95 8.63 12.74
N LEU A 234 12.06 8.92 11.44
CA LEU A 234 13.13 9.75 10.86
C LEU A 234 13.19 11.18 11.42
N HIS A 235 12.04 11.79 11.72
CA HIS A 235 11.94 13.21 12.10
C HIS A 235 11.08 13.46 13.35
N THR A 236 10.72 12.40 14.08
CA THR A 236 9.77 12.42 15.20
C THR A 236 10.40 11.93 16.51
N THR A 237 11.53 12.52 16.91
CA THR A 237 12.31 12.08 18.08
C THR A 237 11.65 12.29 19.45
N ASN A 238 10.60 13.14 19.52
CA ASN A 238 9.97 13.55 20.78
C ASN A 238 8.61 12.87 21.04
N THR A 239 8.18 11.97 20.17
CA THR A 239 6.96 11.17 20.35
C THR A 239 7.31 9.81 20.93
N PRO A 240 6.38 9.14 21.63
CA PRO A 240 6.59 7.73 21.94
C PRO A 240 6.78 6.93 20.64
N GLN A 241 7.89 6.20 20.55
CA GLN A 241 8.43 5.62 19.32
C GLN A 241 7.70 4.34 18.88
N ASN A 242 6.41 4.46 18.53
CA ASN A 242 5.59 3.38 17.97
C ASN A 242 4.68 3.86 16.84
N VAL A 243 4.13 2.92 16.07
CA VAL A 243 3.33 3.22 14.86
C VAL A 243 2.13 4.12 15.17
N THR A 244 1.31 3.82 16.17
CA THR A 244 0.10 4.61 16.49
C THR A 244 0.40 6.03 16.94
N ASN A 245 1.45 6.26 17.73
CA ASN A 245 1.77 7.60 18.23
C ASN A 245 2.44 8.46 17.16
N ASN A 246 3.17 7.84 16.22
CA ASN A 246 3.74 8.50 15.06
C ASN A 246 2.70 8.72 13.94
N ALA A 247 1.72 7.82 13.83
CA ALA A 247 0.55 7.86 12.95
C ALA A 247 0.93 8.29 11.52
N CYS A 248 0.35 9.37 10.99
CA CYS A 248 0.58 9.84 9.62
C CYS A 248 2.06 10.13 9.34
N GLU A 249 2.84 10.59 10.33
CA GLU A 249 4.26 10.90 10.16
C GLU A 249 5.15 9.64 10.02
N SER A 250 4.57 8.44 10.14
CA SER A 250 5.26 7.19 9.81
C SER A 250 5.58 7.11 8.32
N CYS A 251 4.74 7.70 7.47
CA CYS A 251 4.94 7.75 6.03
C CYS A 251 5.12 9.18 5.53
N HIS A 252 4.41 10.14 6.13
CA HIS A 252 4.39 11.52 5.66
C HIS A 252 5.40 12.41 6.38
N ARG A 253 5.84 13.46 5.68
CA ARG A 253 6.73 14.50 6.17
C ARG A 253 6.15 15.86 5.77
N PRO A 254 5.66 16.68 6.72
CA PRO A 254 4.98 17.93 6.38
C PRO A 254 5.85 18.98 5.69
N HIS A 255 7.17 18.93 5.90
CA HIS A 255 8.11 19.94 5.40
C HIS A 255 9.36 19.28 4.83
N THR A 256 9.89 19.80 3.73
CA THR A 256 11.12 19.29 3.08
C THR A 256 11.06 17.80 2.76
N ALA A 257 9.91 17.33 2.29
CA ALA A 257 9.63 15.93 1.99
C ALA A 257 10.38 15.44 0.74
N PRO A 258 11.25 14.41 0.83
CA PRO A 258 11.90 13.88 -0.37
C PRO A 258 10.90 13.39 -1.43
N GLY A 259 9.83 12.70 -1.00
CA GLY A 259 8.72 12.30 -1.88
C GLY A 259 7.71 13.44 -2.04
N ARG A 260 8.07 14.43 -2.86
CA ARG A 260 7.39 15.74 -2.91
C ARG A 260 5.87 15.66 -3.11
N GLN A 261 5.40 14.91 -4.10
CA GLN A 261 3.99 14.94 -4.52
C GLN A 261 2.99 14.37 -3.51
N GLN A 262 3.43 13.50 -2.59
CA GLN A 262 2.57 12.95 -1.53
C GLN A 262 3.14 13.24 -0.14
N LEU A 263 4.15 14.13 -0.09
CA LEU A 263 4.88 14.50 1.11
C LEU A 263 5.37 13.28 1.88
N LEU A 264 6.07 12.36 1.21
CA LEU A 264 6.58 11.12 1.80
C LEU A 264 7.99 11.30 2.38
N ASN A 265 8.29 10.50 3.39
CA ASN A 265 9.57 10.43 4.09
C ASN A 265 10.76 10.09 3.17
N SER A 266 10.53 9.38 2.07
CA SER A 266 11.51 9.04 1.03
C SER A 266 10.94 9.26 -0.37
N ALA A 267 11.80 9.63 -1.32
CA ALA A 267 11.49 9.71 -2.74
C ALA A 267 11.39 8.34 -3.42
N THR A 268 12.00 7.31 -2.83
CA THR A 268 11.83 5.92 -3.27
C THR A 268 10.65 5.33 -2.54
N GLU A 269 9.59 4.99 -3.28
CA GLU A 269 8.29 4.58 -2.73
C GLU A 269 8.41 3.48 -1.67
N GLU A 270 9.16 2.42 -1.96
CA GLU A 270 9.25 1.23 -1.11
C GLU A 270 10.00 1.48 0.18
N THR A 271 10.92 2.46 0.21
CA THR A 271 11.63 2.83 1.44
C THR A 271 10.64 3.25 2.53
N ASN A 272 9.53 3.89 2.14
CA ASN A 272 8.48 4.31 3.07
C ASN A 272 7.74 3.11 3.71
N CYS A 273 7.75 1.94 3.06
CA CYS A 273 7.08 0.73 3.55
C CYS A 273 8.06 -0.25 4.22
N LEU A 274 9.17 -0.55 3.53
CA LEU A 274 10.13 -1.59 3.91
C LEU A 274 10.95 -1.24 5.15
N VAL A 275 11.04 0.05 5.52
CA VAL A 275 11.64 0.46 6.80
C VAL A 275 10.93 -0.17 8.01
N CYS A 276 9.64 -0.52 7.87
CA CYS A 276 8.84 -1.22 8.87
C CYS A 276 8.57 -2.69 8.49
N HIS A 277 8.32 -2.95 7.21
CA HIS A 277 7.87 -4.24 6.67
C HIS A 277 9.00 -5.22 6.29
N SER A 278 10.23 -4.92 6.70
CA SER A 278 11.41 -5.80 6.60
C SER A 278 11.61 -6.71 7.81
N GLY A 279 10.62 -6.79 8.71
CA GLY A 279 10.70 -7.54 9.97
C GLY A 279 11.28 -6.74 11.15
N THR A 280 11.51 -5.44 10.97
CA THR A 280 12.08 -4.52 11.98
C THR A 280 11.02 -3.88 12.89
N VAL A 281 9.79 -3.70 12.37
CA VAL A 281 8.61 -3.22 13.12
C VAL A 281 7.44 -4.19 12.95
N ALA A 282 7.13 -4.53 11.70
CA ALA A 282 6.21 -5.61 11.39
C ALA A 282 6.79 -6.94 11.90
N THR A 283 5.93 -7.87 12.33
CA THR A 283 6.39 -9.17 12.85
C THR A 283 7.20 -9.93 11.79
N SER A 284 8.05 -10.86 12.22
CA SER A 284 8.82 -11.71 11.30
C SER A 284 7.93 -12.47 10.31
N THR A 285 6.70 -12.82 10.70
CA THR A 285 5.66 -13.43 9.84
C THR A 285 5.06 -12.48 8.79
N LYS A 286 5.45 -11.20 8.82
CA LYS A 286 5.04 -10.13 7.90
C LYS A 286 6.24 -9.45 7.23
N ASN A 287 7.42 -10.09 7.28
CA ASN A 287 8.61 -9.62 6.58
C ASN A 287 8.46 -9.89 5.08
N ILE A 288 8.09 -8.87 4.31
CA ILE A 288 7.97 -8.99 2.85
C ILE A 288 9.29 -8.76 2.14
N GLN A 289 10.29 -8.13 2.78
CA GLN A 289 11.59 -7.86 2.17
C GLN A 289 12.26 -9.15 1.71
N THR A 290 12.14 -10.23 2.50
CA THR A 290 12.70 -11.54 2.15
C THR A 290 11.99 -12.18 0.96
N GLU A 291 10.71 -11.89 0.76
CA GLU A 291 9.94 -12.37 -0.37
C GLU A 291 10.29 -11.63 -1.66
N LEU A 292 10.48 -10.32 -1.56
CA LEU A 292 10.91 -9.43 -2.66
C LEU A 292 12.38 -9.62 -3.09
N ASN A 293 13.06 -10.62 -2.52
CA ASN A 293 14.39 -11.07 -2.96
C ASN A 293 14.34 -12.43 -3.67
N LYS A 294 13.15 -13.04 -3.84
CA LYS A 294 13.00 -14.34 -4.49
C LYS A 294 13.06 -14.21 -6.01
N THR A 295 13.44 -15.28 -6.69
CA THR A 295 13.67 -15.27 -8.15
C THR A 295 12.40 -14.99 -8.97
N SER A 296 11.22 -15.37 -8.48
CA SER A 296 9.95 -15.05 -9.12
C SER A 296 9.15 -14.11 -8.22
N GLN A 297 8.96 -12.86 -8.64
CA GLN A 297 8.40 -11.83 -7.78
C GLN A 297 7.69 -10.70 -8.52
N HIS A 298 6.81 -10.01 -7.81
CA HIS A 298 6.40 -8.67 -8.22
C HIS A 298 7.51 -7.70 -7.81
N SER A 299 8.31 -7.29 -8.80
CA SER A 299 9.46 -6.40 -8.56
C SER A 299 9.01 -4.97 -8.38
N VAL A 300 8.86 -4.56 -7.12
CA VAL A 300 8.54 -3.18 -6.76
C VAL A 300 9.69 -2.24 -7.13
N GLY A 301 10.91 -2.53 -6.66
CA GLY A 301 12.09 -1.67 -6.92
C GLY A 301 12.63 -1.67 -8.35
N ALA A 302 11.88 -2.20 -9.32
CA ALA A 302 12.17 -2.07 -10.75
C ALA A 302 11.61 -0.77 -11.33
N TYR A 303 10.73 -0.09 -10.60
CA TYR A 303 10.08 1.15 -10.98
C TYR A 303 10.44 2.22 -9.92
N LEU A 304 10.48 3.48 -10.34
CA LEU A 304 10.77 4.59 -9.43
C LEU A 304 10.03 5.82 -9.92
N ASN A 305 9.19 6.40 -9.07
CA ASN A 305 8.38 7.59 -9.39
C ASN A 305 7.49 7.41 -10.64
N VAL A 306 7.03 6.19 -10.91
CA VAL A 306 6.09 5.92 -12.01
C VAL A 306 4.65 5.90 -11.51
N HIS A 307 4.44 5.43 -10.28
CA HIS A 307 3.12 5.34 -9.68
C HIS A 307 2.57 6.71 -9.33
N ASP A 308 1.30 6.92 -9.66
CA ASP A 308 0.55 8.10 -9.25
C ASP A 308 -0.71 7.67 -8.49
N ALA A 309 -0.88 8.18 -7.27
CA ALA A 309 -2.05 7.84 -6.46
C ALA A 309 -3.39 8.27 -7.10
N GLY A 310 -3.37 9.24 -8.01
CA GLY A 310 -4.51 9.70 -8.81
C GLY A 310 -4.68 9.01 -10.17
N GLU A 311 -3.87 8.00 -10.50
CA GLU A 311 -3.99 7.26 -11.77
C GLU A 311 -5.35 6.55 -11.92
N ALA A 312 -5.68 6.18 -13.16
CA ALA A 312 -6.87 5.40 -13.45
C ALA A 312 -6.81 3.98 -12.85
N ASN A 313 -7.97 3.35 -12.67
CA ASN A 313 -8.03 1.96 -12.19
C ASN A 313 -7.30 0.99 -13.13
N LEU A 314 -7.46 1.18 -14.44
CA LEU A 314 -6.72 0.42 -15.45
C LEU A 314 -5.36 1.08 -15.64
N THR A 315 -4.30 0.32 -15.37
CA THR A 315 -2.94 0.83 -15.47
C THR A 315 -2.51 0.85 -16.94
N THR A 316 -2.08 2.01 -17.43
CA THR A 316 -1.61 2.19 -18.82
C THR A 316 -0.09 2.17 -18.96
N THR A 317 0.64 2.29 -17.86
CA THR A 317 2.10 2.28 -17.80
C THR A 317 2.53 1.16 -16.87
N ALA A 318 3.35 0.23 -17.35
CA ALA A 318 3.75 -0.91 -16.54
C ALA A 318 4.58 -0.46 -15.33
N HIS A 319 4.05 -0.71 -14.13
CA HIS A 319 4.74 -0.60 -12.85
C HIS A 319 4.07 -1.51 -11.82
N VAL A 320 4.74 -1.72 -10.69
CA VAL A 320 4.14 -2.33 -9.49
C VAL A 320 4.73 -1.64 -8.28
N GLU A 321 3.87 -1.08 -7.45
CA GLU A 321 4.22 -0.52 -6.16
C GLU A 321 3.38 -1.16 -5.05
N CYS A 322 3.78 -0.96 -3.80
CA CYS A 322 2.99 -1.36 -2.64
C CYS A 322 1.54 -0.82 -2.72
N GLN A 323 1.40 0.42 -3.21
CA GLN A 323 0.14 1.16 -3.31
C GLN A 323 -0.74 0.73 -4.49
N ASP A 324 -0.22 -0.09 -5.40
CA ASP A 324 -1.03 -0.67 -6.48
C ASP A 324 -1.96 -1.77 -6.01
N CYS A 325 -1.54 -2.47 -4.96
CA CYS A 325 -2.26 -3.61 -4.39
C CYS A 325 -2.83 -3.32 -3.01
N HIS A 326 -2.24 -2.38 -2.26
CA HIS A 326 -2.64 -2.05 -0.90
C HIS A 326 -3.02 -0.59 -0.76
N ASN A 327 -3.96 -0.32 0.15
CA ASN A 327 -4.25 1.03 0.60
C ASN A 327 -3.78 1.16 2.05
N PRO A 328 -2.67 1.89 2.32
CA PRO A 328 -2.10 1.97 3.67
C PRO A 328 -3.01 2.68 4.66
N HIS A 329 -3.99 3.46 4.21
CA HIS A 329 -4.95 4.14 5.09
C HIS A 329 -6.09 3.22 5.56
N SER A 330 -6.29 2.05 4.94
CA SER A 330 -7.40 1.13 5.23
C SER A 330 -6.94 -0.29 5.58
N ALA A 331 -5.69 -0.63 5.27
CA ALA A 331 -5.12 -1.94 5.52
C ALA A 331 -5.22 -2.33 7.01
N ASN A 332 -5.71 -3.54 7.25
CA ASN A 332 -5.87 -4.10 8.59
C ASN A 332 -5.69 -5.62 8.61
N SER A 333 -5.65 -6.18 9.81
CA SER A 333 -5.30 -7.58 10.09
C SER A 333 -6.45 -8.58 9.92
N THR A 334 -7.63 -8.13 9.46
CA THR A 334 -8.78 -9.02 9.22
C THR A 334 -8.40 -10.11 8.22
N ALA A 335 -8.58 -11.38 8.60
CA ALA A 335 -8.30 -12.51 7.72
C ALA A 335 -9.34 -12.59 6.60
N GLY A 336 -8.91 -12.99 5.40
CA GLY A 336 -9.82 -13.35 4.32
C GLY A 336 -10.41 -14.75 4.51
N SER A 337 -11.28 -15.15 3.58
CA SER A 337 -11.82 -16.52 3.56
C SER A 337 -10.72 -17.56 3.39
N ALA A 338 -10.86 -18.70 4.07
CA ALA A 338 -10.03 -19.87 3.80
C ALA A 338 -10.33 -20.44 2.39
N PRO A 339 -9.36 -21.12 1.75
CA PRO A 339 -9.56 -21.74 0.45
C PRO A 339 -10.79 -22.66 0.41
N GLY A 340 -11.58 -22.61 -0.66
CA GLY A 340 -12.80 -23.40 -0.83
C GLY A 340 -14.08 -22.81 -0.23
N THR A 341 -13.97 -21.76 0.59
CA THR A 341 -15.13 -21.08 1.21
C THR A 341 -15.91 -20.24 0.20
N THR A 342 -17.24 -20.20 0.31
CA THR A 342 -18.10 -19.35 -0.52
C THR A 342 -19.22 -18.73 0.34
N PRO A 343 -19.46 -17.41 0.26
CA PRO A 343 -18.75 -16.41 -0.53
C PRO A 343 -17.30 -16.17 -0.05
N ILE A 344 -16.43 -15.70 -0.95
CA ILE A 344 -15.06 -15.31 -0.60
C ILE A 344 -15.11 -13.92 0.05
N ALA A 345 -14.57 -13.81 1.27
CA ALA A 345 -14.28 -12.54 1.92
C ALA A 345 -12.82 -12.13 1.62
N LEU A 346 -12.64 -10.87 1.23
CA LEU A 346 -11.31 -10.29 1.03
C LEU A 346 -10.58 -10.10 2.37
N PRO A 347 -9.25 -10.33 2.42
CA PRO A 347 -8.47 -9.96 3.59
C PRO A 347 -8.43 -8.43 3.76
N GLY A 348 -8.31 -7.98 5.02
CA GLY A 348 -8.21 -6.58 5.38
C GLY A 348 -7.02 -5.85 4.76
N SER A 349 -5.98 -6.56 4.33
CA SER A 349 -4.86 -6.02 3.56
C SER A 349 -5.27 -5.44 2.21
N LEU A 350 -6.41 -5.87 1.66
CA LEU A 350 -6.97 -5.41 0.38
C LEU A 350 -8.18 -4.48 0.57
N SER A 351 -8.40 -4.00 1.79
CA SER A 351 -9.49 -3.08 2.11
C SER A 351 -9.35 -1.78 1.32
N ASN A 352 -10.44 -1.28 0.74
CA ASN A 352 -10.51 -0.01 0.01
C ASN A 352 -9.46 0.15 -1.12
N VAL A 353 -9.20 -0.94 -1.85
CA VAL A 353 -8.34 -0.96 -3.04
C VAL A 353 -9.19 -0.82 -4.30
N ARG A 354 -8.62 -0.25 -5.37
CA ARG A 354 -9.25 -0.12 -6.69
C ARG A 354 -8.99 -1.35 -7.56
N GLY A 355 -9.83 -1.58 -8.57
CA GLY A 355 -9.71 -2.73 -9.46
C GLY A 355 -10.53 -2.63 -10.74
N ILE A 356 -10.54 -3.74 -11.48
CA ILE A 356 -11.25 -3.95 -12.75
C ILE A 356 -12.12 -5.21 -12.64
N THR A 357 -13.41 -5.11 -12.97
CA THR A 357 -14.33 -6.25 -12.97
C THR A 357 -14.03 -7.21 -14.13
N ILE A 358 -14.61 -8.42 -14.11
CA ILE A 358 -14.47 -9.37 -15.22
C ILE A 358 -15.06 -8.84 -16.54
N SER A 359 -16.00 -7.89 -16.47
CA SER A 359 -16.55 -7.18 -17.63
C SER A 359 -15.69 -6.02 -18.13
N GLY A 360 -14.58 -5.70 -17.45
CA GLY A 360 -13.67 -4.61 -17.83
C GLY A 360 -14.03 -3.25 -17.22
N ALA A 361 -15.00 -3.19 -16.29
CA ALA A 361 -15.41 -1.95 -15.66
C ALA A 361 -14.52 -1.59 -14.46
N ALA A 362 -14.21 -0.31 -14.28
CA ALA A 362 -13.56 0.19 -13.09
C ALA A 362 -14.43 -0.02 -11.85
N VAL A 363 -13.84 -0.54 -10.77
CA VAL A 363 -14.50 -0.74 -9.47
C VAL A 363 -13.63 -0.25 -8.33
N SER A 364 -14.22 0.45 -7.36
CA SER A 364 -13.56 0.90 -6.12
C SER A 364 -14.63 1.14 -5.05
N PRO A 365 -14.57 0.47 -3.89
CA PRO A 365 -13.60 -0.56 -3.52
C PRO A 365 -13.84 -1.89 -4.26
N VAL A 366 -12.79 -2.71 -4.38
CA VAL A 366 -12.90 -4.08 -4.89
C VAL A 366 -13.72 -4.98 -3.95
N THR A 367 -14.38 -5.97 -4.52
CA THR A 367 -15.18 -6.99 -3.83
C THR A 367 -14.63 -8.41 -4.02
N ALA A 368 -13.63 -8.59 -4.90
CA ALA A 368 -12.97 -9.87 -5.15
C ALA A 368 -11.50 -9.66 -5.53
N GLU A 369 -10.63 -10.61 -5.18
CA GLU A 369 -9.16 -10.43 -5.29
C GLU A 369 -8.71 -10.24 -6.73
N TYR A 370 -9.32 -11.00 -7.65
CA TYR A 370 -8.99 -10.94 -9.07
C TYR A 370 -9.11 -9.51 -9.63
N GLN A 371 -10.00 -8.68 -9.08
CA GLN A 371 -10.23 -7.33 -9.59
C GLN A 371 -8.99 -6.45 -9.47
N ILE A 372 -8.15 -6.69 -8.46
CA ILE A 372 -6.88 -5.99 -8.27
C ILE A 372 -5.88 -6.47 -9.33
N CYS A 373 -5.78 -7.78 -9.53
CA CYS A 373 -4.88 -8.38 -10.52
C CYS A 373 -5.19 -7.91 -11.94
N LEU A 374 -6.49 -7.78 -12.29
CA LEU A 374 -6.93 -7.37 -13.61
C LEU A 374 -6.63 -5.90 -13.95
N ARG A 375 -6.21 -5.07 -12.98
CA ARG A 375 -5.68 -3.73 -13.27
C ARG A 375 -4.50 -3.78 -14.24
N CYS A 376 -3.67 -4.81 -14.13
CA CYS A 376 -2.42 -4.97 -14.88
C CYS A 376 -2.42 -6.22 -15.77
N HIS A 377 -3.03 -7.32 -15.32
CA HIS A 377 -3.05 -8.59 -16.06
C HIS A 377 -4.26 -8.76 -16.98
N GLY A 378 -5.22 -7.83 -16.94
CA GLY A 378 -6.41 -7.84 -17.79
C GLY A 378 -6.20 -7.06 -19.09
N ASP A 379 -6.97 -5.99 -19.25
CA ASP A 379 -7.00 -5.18 -20.48
C ASP A 379 -5.79 -4.22 -20.63
N SER A 380 -4.83 -4.23 -19.69
CA SER A 380 -3.66 -3.36 -19.77
C SER A 380 -2.75 -3.79 -20.92
N THR A 381 -2.52 -2.89 -21.86
CA THR A 381 -1.60 -3.11 -22.99
C THR A 381 -0.13 -3.04 -22.60
N SER A 382 0.17 -2.54 -21.40
CA SER A 382 1.53 -2.29 -20.95
C SER A 382 2.21 -3.53 -20.34
N ARG A 383 1.43 -4.54 -19.94
CA ARG A 383 1.96 -5.68 -19.17
C ARG A 383 1.15 -6.97 -19.30
N THR A 384 0.85 -7.40 -20.52
CA THR A 384 0.41 -8.79 -20.75
C THR A 384 1.63 -9.70 -20.73
N PRO A 385 1.83 -10.57 -19.72
CA PRO A 385 2.94 -11.51 -19.73
C PRO A 385 2.84 -12.39 -20.97
N ALA A 386 3.95 -12.54 -21.71
CA ALA A 386 3.97 -13.49 -22.81
C ALA A 386 3.69 -14.90 -22.26
N SER A 387 2.87 -15.68 -22.97
CA SER A 387 2.62 -17.06 -22.59
C SER A 387 3.95 -17.82 -22.48
N ARG A 388 4.21 -18.45 -21.34
CA ARG A 388 5.39 -19.31 -21.15
C ARG A 388 5.28 -20.65 -21.90
N THR A 389 4.07 -21.03 -22.29
CA THR A 389 3.80 -22.25 -23.05
C THR A 389 3.28 -21.89 -24.44
N ALA A 390 3.89 -22.44 -25.49
CA ALA A 390 3.41 -22.25 -26.85
C ALA A 390 2.11 -23.03 -27.09
N ARG A 391 0.96 -22.37 -26.94
CA ARG A 391 -0.38 -22.97 -27.03
C ARG A 391 -0.96 -22.90 -28.44
N VAL A 392 -1.93 -23.76 -28.75
CA VAL A 392 -2.75 -23.65 -29.97
C VAL A 392 -3.56 -22.37 -29.96
N ILE A 393 -4.23 -22.09 -28.83
CA ILE A 393 -4.93 -20.82 -28.58
C ILE A 393 -4.06 -19.98 -27.67
N VAL A 394 -3.69 -18.79 -28.13
CA VAL A 394 -2.95 -17.81 -27.32
C VAL A 394 -3.90 -16.70 -26.89
N GLN A 395 -4.01 -16.51 -25.58
CA GLN A 395 -4.67 -15.39 -24.94
C GLN A 395 -3.75 -14.90 -23.84
N THR A 396 -3.52 -13.58 -23.77
CA THR A 396 -2.62 -12.99 -22.76
C THR A 396 -3.33 -11.98 -21.86
N ASN A 397 -4.59 -11.68 -22.19
CA ASN A 397 -5.47 -10.90 -21.33
C ASN A 397 -6.19 -11.85 -20.38
N THR A 398 -5.76 -11.88 -19.13
CA THR A 398 -6.28 -12.79 -18.10
C THR A 398 -7.75 -12.55 -17.79
N ARG A 399 -8.29 -11.35 -18.05
CA ARG A 399 -9.74 -11.09 -17.94
C ARG A 399 -10.52 -11.95 -18.95
N LEU A 400 -10.02 -12.03 -20.19
CA LEU A 400 -10.64 -12.83 -21.25
C LEU A 400 -10.44 -14.34 -21.05
N GLU A 401 -9.37 -14.78 -20.38
CA GLU A 401 -9.17 -16.19 -20.03
C GLU A 401 -10.21 -16.67 -19.00
N PHE A 402 -10.56 -15.82 -18.04
CA PHE A 402 -11.47 -16.15 -16.93
C PHE A 402 -12.90 -15.63 -17.09
N ASP A 403 -13.26 -15.12 -18.27
CA ASP A 403 -14.63 -14.69 -18.57
C ASP A 403 -15.61 -15.85 -18.30
N THR A 404 -16.67 -15.57 -17.53
CA THR A 404 -17.62 -16.61 -17.11
C THR A 404 -18.48 -17.14 -18.27
N ALA A 405 -18.47 -16.51 -19.44
CA ALA A 405 -19.08 -17.04 -20.67
C ALA A 405 -18.22 -18.14 -21.33
N ASN A 406 -16.95 -18.28 -20.95
CA ASN A 406 -16.02 -19.20 -21.59
C ASN A 406 -16.44 -20.68 -21.49
N PRO A 407 -16.09 -21.50 -22.49
CA PRO A 407 -16.38 -22.95 -22.48
C PRO A 407 -15.78 -23.69 -21.29
N SER A 408 -14.64 -23.22 -20.77
CA SER A 408 -13.98 -23.71 -19.56
C SER A 408 -13.06 -22.64 -18.95
N TYR A 409 -12.97 -22.63 -17.63
CA TYR A 409 -12.07 -21.78 -16.84
C TYR A 409 -11.95 -22.36 -15.42
N HIS A 410 -10.86 -22.05 -14.71
CA HIS A 410 -10.83 -22.17 -13.26
C HIS A 410 -11.65 -21.04 -12.60
N PRO A 411 -12.41 -21.32 -11.53
CA PRO A 411 -13.47 -20.43 -11.05
C PRO A 411 -12.95 -19.27 -10.20
N ILE A 412 -12.34 -18.23 -10.78
CA ILE A 412 -11.93 -17.03 -10.03
C ILE A 412 -12.96 -15.89 -10.04
N ALA A 413 -13.68 -15.71 -11.16
CA ALA A 413 -14.66 -14.64 -11.34
C ALA A 413 -16.11 -15.11 -11.17
N GLY A 414 -16.30 -16.42 -10.98
CA GLY A 414 -17.60 -17.06 -10.81
C GLY A 414 -17.46 -18.58 -10.79
N VAL A 415 -18.56 -19.27 -10.45
CA VAL A 415 -18.58 -20.73 -10.38
C VAL A 415 -18.18 -21.37 -11.71
N GLY A 416 -17.50 -22.51 -11.63
CA GLY A 416 -17.02 -23.23 -12.80
C GLY A 416 -18.16 -23.81 -13.64
N LYS A 417 -17.91 -24.10 -14.92
CA LYS A 417 -18.93 -24.66 -15.83
C LYS A 417 -19.40 -26.08 -15.46
N ALA A 418 -18.85 -26.70 -14.42
CA ALA A 418 -19.25 -28.01 -13.91
C ALA A 418 -20.48 -27.97 -12.99
N THR A 419 -21.03 -26.80 -12.66
CA THR A 419 -22.27 -26.69 -11.87
C THR A 419 -23.51 -26.73 -12.76
N GLY A 420 -24.48 -27.60 -12.42
CA GLY A 420 -25.84 -27.56 -12.98
C GLY A 420 -26.01 -28.06 -14.42
N VAL A 421 -24.98 -28.66 -15.03
CA VAL A 421 -25.06 -29.27 -16.37
C VAL A 421 -24.83 -30.77 -16.28
N THR A 422 -25.82 -31.57 -16.67
CA THR A 422 -25.69 -33.01 -16.84
C THR A 422 -24.47 -33.32 -17.72
N GLY A 423 -23.45 -33.97 -17.15
CA GLY A 423 -22.24 -34.38 -17.89
C GLY A 423 -21.00 -33.49 -17.75
N LYS A 424 -21.01 -32.44 -16.91
CA LYS A 424 -19.79 -31.76 -16.47
C LYS A 424 -19.55 -31.99 -14.98
N THR A 425 -18.72 -32.95 -14.64
CA THR A 425 -18.25 -33.21 -13.27
C THR A 425 -16.77 -32.89 -13.17
N VAL A 426 -16.28 -32.64 -11.96
CA VAL A 426 -14.84 -32.61 -11.65
C VAL A 426 -14.56 -33.76 -10.67
N PRO A 427 -14.48 -35.02 -11.14
CA PRO A 427 -14.43 -36.20 -10.26
C PRO A 427 -13.20 -36.21 -9.35
N SER A 428 -12.15 -35.52 -9.74
CA SER A 428 -10.92 -35.41 -8.96
C SER A 428 -10.96 -34.31 -7.89
N LEU A 429 -11.98 -33.46 -7.82
CA LEU A 429 -12.00 -32.35 -6.86
C LEU A 429 -12.01 -32.88 -5.41
N ILE A 430 -11.13 -32.36 -4.56
CA ILE A 430 -11.03 -32.76 -3.15
C ILE A 430 -11.50 -31.67 -2.20
N ALA A 431 -12.02 -32.07 -1.04
CA ALA A 431 -12.39 -31.17 0.03
C ALA A 431 -11.21 -30.26 0.46
N PRO A 432 -11.45 -29.00 0.83
CA PRO A 432 -12.77 -28.37 1.00
C PRO A 432 -13.41 -27.85 -0.31
N TRP A 433 -12.76 -28.05 -1.46
CA TRP A 433 -13.27 -27.54 -2.73
C TRP A 433 -14.50 -28.32 -3.20
N THR A 434 -15.47 -27.57 -3.72
CA THR A 434 -16.69 -28.08 -4.32
C THR A 434 -16.86 -27.50 -5.72
N THR A 435 -17.74 -28.07 -6.54
CA THR A 435 -17.99 -27.53 -7.89
C THR A 435 -18.57 -26.11 -7.83
N THR A 436 -19.19 -25.71 -6.72
CA THR A 436 -19.69 -24.36 -6.46
C THR A 436 -18.66 -23.41 -5.86
N SER A 437 -17.46 -23.88 -5.51
CA SER A 437 -16.41 -23.03 -4.96
C SER A 437 -15.88 -22.05 -6.00
N VAL A 438 -15.58 -20.84 -5.54
CA VAL A 438 -14.75 -19.86 -6.25
C VAL A 438 -13.38 -19.85 -5.58
N MET A 439 -12.33 -19.54 -6.33
CA MET A 439 -10.94 -19.47 -5.87
C MET A 439 -10.38 -18.06 -6.01
N ASN A 440 -9.35 -17.77 -5.21
CA ASN A 440 -8.56 -16.55 -5.32
C ASN A 440 -7.40 -16.77 -6.32
N CYS A 441 -6.89 -15.70 -6.92
CA CYS A 441 -5.67 -15.78 -7.71
C CYS A 441 -4.50 -16.26 -6.84
N SER A 442 -4.49 -15.84 -5.57
CA SER A 442 -3.52 -16.26 -4.55
C SER A 442 -3.68 -17.68 -4.04
N ASP A 443 -4.66 -18.45 -4.53
CA ASP A 443 -4.68 -19.90 -4.35
C ASP A 443 -3.67 -20.64 -5.24
N CYS A 444 -3.15 -19.96 -6.26
CA CYS A 444 -2.10 -20.48 -7.13
C CYS A 444 -0.86 -19.58 -7.13
N HIS A 445 -1.05 -18.27 -7.23
CA HIS A 445 0.03 -17.28 -7.29
C HIS A 445 0.28 -16.67 -5.91
N ASN A 446 1.19 -17.26 -5.13
CA ASN A 446 1.44 -16.85 -3.75
C ASN A 446 2.87 -17.17 -3.31
N ASN A 447 3.23 -16.68 -2.14
CA ASN A 447 4.43 -17.07 -1.43
C ASN A 447 4.44 -18.58 -1.13
N ASN A 448 5.46 -19.28 -1.64
CA ASN A 448 5.67 -20.69 -1.38
C ASN A 448 6.04 -21.03 0.08
N ALA A 449 6.36 -20.03 0.89
CA ALA A 449 6.57 -20.13 2.34
C ALA A 449 5.42 -19.49 3.15
N GLY A 450 4.32 -19.11 2.49
CA GLY A 450 3.16 -18.49 3.13
C GLY A 450 2.23 -19.50 3.82
N PRO A 451 1.16 -19.02 4.48
CA PRO A 451 0.24 -19.87 5.25
C PRO A 451 -0.48 -20.92 4.39
N ASN A 452 -0.74 -20.62 3.11
CA ASN A 452 -1.40 -21.55 2.18
C ASN A 452 -0.61 -22.85 1.95
N THR A 453 0.70 -22.86 2.20
CA THR A 453 1.57 -24.04 2.09
C THR A 453 1.96 -24.62 3.44
N GLY A 454 1.37 -24.13 4.54
CA GLY A 454 1.74 -24.49 5.91
C GLY A 454 2.97 -23.75 6.44
N GLY A 455 3.46 -22.74 5.72
CA GLY A 455 4.58 -21.90 6.15
C GLY A 455 4.15 -20.72 7.02
N THR A 456 5.13 -19.98 7.53
CA THR A 456 4.94 -18.83 8.44
C THR A 456 5.26 -17.48 7.79
N GLY A 457 5.67 -17.48 6.52
CA GLY A 457 5.96 -16.26 5.76
C GLY A 457 4.71 -15.43 5.49
N PRO A 458 4.88 -14.20 4.98
CA PRO A 458 3.73 -13.35 4.65
C PRO A 458 2.88 -13.99 3.54
N ASN A 459 1.57 -13.83 3.66
CA ASN A 459 0.61 -14.22 2.63
C ASN A 459 0.56 -13.15 1.52
N GLY A 460 0.45 -13.57 0.26
CA GLY A 460 0.32 -12.72 -0.91
C GLY A 460 1.41 -12.96 -1.97
N PRO A 461 1.17 -12.53 -3.23
CA PRO A 461 2.04 -12.78 -4.38
C PRO A 461 3.30 -11.88 -4.42
N HIS A 462 3.98 -11.71 -3.30
CA HIS A 462 5.19 -10.86 -3.23
C HIS A 462 6.37 -11.53 -3.93
N GLY A 463 6.62 -12.80 -3.61
CA GLY A 463 7.70 -13.59 -4.19
C GLY A 463 7.54 -15.08 -3.94
N SER A 464 8.10 -15.89 -4.83
CA SER A 464 8.13 -17.34 -4.75
C SER A 464 9.44 -17.88 -5.32
N THR A 465 9.92 -19.00 -4.80
CA THR A 465 11.02 -19.76 -5.41
C THR A 465 10.55 -20.58 -6.61
N ASN A 466 9.24 -20.80 -6.75
CA ASN A 466 8.69 -21.40 -7.96
C ASN A 466 8.48 -20.32 -9.03
N PRO A 467 8.78 -20.60 -10.31
CA PRO A 467 8.50 -19.68 -11.41
C PRO A 467 7.02 -19.27 -11.46
N LEU A 468 6.74 -18.10 -12.05
CA LEU A 468 5.39 -17.54 -12.20
C LEU A 468 4.66 -17.29 -10.88
N LEU A 469 5.42 -16.99 -9.82
CA LEU A 469 4.90 -16.65 -8.50
C LEU A 469 4.06 -17.79 -7.89
N LEU A 470 4.31 -19.04 -8.28
CA LEU A 470 3.46 -20.15 -7.85
C LEU A 470 3.72 -20.55 -6.41
N GLU A 471 2.68 -20.82 -5.64
CA GLU A 471 2.84 -21.23 -4.23
C GLU A 471 3.36 -22.67 -4.08
N ARG A 472 3.20 -23.48 -5.13
CA ARG A 472 3.69 -24.86 -5.21
C ARG A 472 4.28 -25.13 -6.60
N ALA A 473 5.06 -26.19 -6.70
CA ALA A 473 5.67 -26.61 -7.96
C ALA A 473 4.61 -27.02 -9.01
N TYR A 474 4.87 -26.63 -10.25
CA TYR A 474 4.15 -27.03 -11.46
C TYR A 474 5.14 -27.15 -12.61
N VAL A 475 5.49 -28.38 -12.98
CA VAL A 475 6.45 -28.65 -14.06
C VAL A 475 5.77 -28.53 -15.42
N VAL A 476 6.22 -27.57 -16.23
CA VAL A 476 5.65 -27.28 -17.56
C VAL A 476 6.47 -27.86 -18.73
N THR A 477 7.66 -28.40 -18.45
CA THR A 477 8.51 -29.05 -19.45
C THR A 477 8.00 -30.44 -19.79
N ASP A 478 8.34 -30.93 -20.98
CA ASP A 478 8.01 -32.27 -21.46
C ASP A 478 9.23 -32.89 -22.15
N PRO A 479 9.57 -34.17 -21.90
CA PRO A 479 8.90 -35.08 -20.95
C PRO A 479 9.12 -34.67 -19.49
N ALA A 480 8.20 -35.07 -18.61
CA ALA A 480 8.32 -34.86 -17.16
C ALA A 480 7.69 -36.02 -16.38
N THR A 481 8.50 -36.66 -15.53
CA THR A 481 8.04 -37.74 -14.65
C THR A 481 6.93 -37.25 -13.72
N GLU A 482 5.83 -38.00 -13.69
CA GLU A 482 4.73 -37.74 -12.78
C GLU A 482 5.15 -37.97 -11.32
N SER A 483 4.87 -36.98 -10.47
CA SER A 483 4.99 -37.13 -9.02
C SER A 483 4.10 -36.13 -8.31
N ALA A 484 3.78 -36.44 -7.04
CA ALA A 484 3.05 -35.53 -6.16
C ALA A 484 3.78 -34.17 -6.01
N ALA A 485 5.11 -34.16 -6.07
CA ALA A 485 5.91 -32.94 -5.96
C ALA A 485 5.85 -32.10 -7.24
N ASN A 486 6.03 -32.71 -8.42
CA ASN A 486 6.10 -31.99 -9.70
C ASN A 486 4.78 -31.28 -10.07
N TYR A 487 3.65 -31.82 -9.62
CA TYR A 487 2.32 -31.26 -9.86
C TYR A 487 1.59 -30.89 -8.56
N ALA A 488 2.36 -30.57 -7.51
CA ALA A 488 1.83 -30.22 -6.19
C ALA A 488 0.80 -29.08 -6.23
N LEU A 489 0.94 -28.15 -7.18
CA LEU A 489 -0.04 -27.08 -7.39
C LEU A 489 -1.42 -27.63 -7.77
N CYS A 490 -1.48 -28.51 -8.77
CA CYS A 490 -2.74 -29.11 -9.22
C CYS A 490 -3.32 -30.02 -8.13
N TYR A 491 -2.45 -30.78 -7.45
CA TYR A 491 -2.86 -31.72 -6.41
C TYR A 491 -3.33 -31.06 -5.12
N LYS A 492 -3.17 -29.73 -4.97
CA LYS A 492 -3.83 -28.95 -3.92
C LYS A 492 -5.35 -29.06 -3.99
N CYS A 493 -5.91 -29.13 -5.20
CA CYS A 493 -7.37 -29.11 -5.43
C CYS A 493 -7.87 -30.39 -6.09
N HIS A 494 -6.99 -31.17 -6.72
CA HIS A 494 -7.35 -32.40 -7.41
C HIS A 494 -6.66 -33.63 -6.80
N SER A 495 -7.44 -34.68 -6.54
CA SER A 495 -6.95 -35.98 -6.11
C SER A 495 -6.07 -36.59 -7.19
N ARG A 496 -4.78 -36.76 -6.86
CA ARG A 496 -3.82 -37.52 -7.69
C ARG A 496 -4.36 -38.91 -8.00
N THR A 497 -4.84 -39.64 -7.00
CA THR A 497 -5.40 -40.99 -7.15
C THR A 497 -6.58 -41.01 -8.12
N ALA A 498 -7.44 -39.99 -8.09
CA ALA A 498 -8.56 -39.89 -9.03
C ALA A 498 -8.10 -39.57 -10.47
N ILE A 499 -6.98 -38.84 -10.64
CA ILE A 499 -6.47 -38.47 -11.97
C ILE A 499 -5.76 -39.66 -12.64
N ILE A 500 -4.84 -40.33 -11.93
CA ILE A 500 -4.00 -41.40 -12.51
C ILE A 500 -4.50 -42.82 -12.20
N GLY A 501 -5.57 -42.96 -11.42
CA GLY A 501 -6.19 -44.25 -11.12
C GLY A 501 -7.11 -44.76 -12.23
N THR A 502 -7.37 -46.06 -12.24
CA THR A 502 -8.31 -46.70 -13.18
C THR A 502 -9.75 -46.62 -12.61
N GLY A 503 -10.74 -46.26 -13.44
CA GLY A 503 -12.17 -46.33 -13.06
C GLY A 503 -12.76 -45.13 -12.31
N THR A 504 -12.05 -44.02 -12.22
CA THR A 504 -12.37 -42.86 -11.34
C THR A 504 -13.33 -41.83 -11.95
N GLY A 505 -13.91 -42.10 -13.13
CA GLY A 505 -14.69 -41.13 -13.90
C GLY A 505 -13.87 -40.01 -14.55
N SER A 506 -12.55 -39.99 -14.35
CA SER A 506 -11.60 -39.14 -15.09
C SER A 506 -11.33 -39.69 -16.50
N PHE A 507 -10.55 -38.96 -17.30
CA PHE A 507 -10.09 -39.42 -18.61
C PHE A 507 -9.32 -40.75 -18.50
N LYS A 508 -9.77 -41.76 -19.25
CA LYS A 508 -9.32 -43.16 -19.06
C LYS A 508 -7.83 -43.37 -19.34
N GLU A 509 -7.25 -42.59 -20.27
CA GLU A 509 -5.84 -42.72 -20.65
C GLU A 509 -4.91 -41.78 -19.88
N HIS A 510 -5.38 -41.10 -18.81
CA HIS A 510 -4.51 -40.23 -17.99
C HIS A 510 -3.28 -40.97 -17.47
N ASN A 511 -3.44 -42.17 -16.90
CA ASN A 511 -2.31 -42.95 -16.37
C ASN A 511 -1.28 -43.22 -17.47
N LYS A 512 -1.75 -43.67 -18.64
CA LYS A 512 -0.88 -43.95 -19.77
C LYS A 512 -0.11 -42.72 -20.23
N HIS A 513 -0.76 -41.59 -20.46
CA HIS A 513 -0.06 -40.41 -20.97
C HIS A 513 0.84 -39.77 -19.90
N ILE A 514 0.33 -39.58 -18.69
CA ILE A 514 1.02 -38.82 -17.65
C ILE A 514 2.12 -39.66 -16.99
N VAL A 515 1.85 -40.95 -16.72
CA VAL A 515 2.80 -41.86 -16.05
C VAL A 515 3.60 -42.67 -17.06
N GLY A 516 2.92 -43.33 -18.01
CA GLY A 516 3.55 -44.25 -18.96
C GLY A 516 4.42 -43.54 -20.01
N GLU A 517 3.85 -42.52 -20.67
CA GLU A 517 4.53 -41.72 -21.71
C GLU A 517 5.21 -40.47 -21.14
N THR A 518 5.19 -40.28 -19.81
CA THR A 518 5.82 -39.16 -19.09
C THR A 518 5.42 -37.77 -19.59
N THR A 519 4.17 -37.63 -20.03
CA THR A 519 3.65 -36.37 -20.59
C THR A 519 3.27 -35.41 -19.48
N SER A 520 3.73 -34.17 -19.53
CA SER A 520 3.31 -33.15 -18.58
C SER A 520 1.82 -32.82 -18.70
N CYS A 521 1.16 -32.59 -17.57
CA CYS A 521 -0.20 -32.03 -17.53
C CYS A 521 -0.31 -30.74 -18.36
N ASN A 522 0.77 -29.95 -18.41
CA ASN A 522 0.86 -28.72 -19.19
C ASN A 522 0.74 -28.96 -20.70
N VAL A 523 1.07 -30.14 -21.22
CA VAL A 523 0.96 -30.42 -22.66
C VAL A 523 -0.49 -30.36 -23.14
N CYS A 524 -1.44 -30.80 -22.29
CA CYS A 524 -2.85 -30.86 -22.64
C CYS A 524 -3.66 -29.72 -22.04
N HIS A 525 -3.39 -29.37 -20.77
CA HIS A 525 -4.21 -28.46 -20.00
C HIS A 525 -3.64 -27.06 -19.90
N ASP A 526 -4.51 -26.08 -20.07
CA ASP A 526 -4.28 -24.68 -19.83
C ASP A 526 -4.90 -24.28 -18.49
N PRO A 527 -4.09 -23.86 -17.49
CA PRO A 527 -4.56 -23.69 -16.13
C PRO A 527 -5.45 -22.46 -15.91
N HIS A 528 -5.69 -21.59 -16.90
CA HIS A 528 -6.59 -20.45 -16.71
C HIS A 528 -7.97 -20.70 -17.29
N GLY A 529 -8.11 -20.53 -18.60
CA GLY A 529 -9.37 -20.71 -19.30
C GLY A 529 -9.22 -20.35 -20.77
N ILE A 530 -10.23 -20.72 -21.55
CA ILE A 530 -10.19 -20.57 -23.01
C ILE A 530 -11.28 -19.60 -23.42
N SER A 531 -10.92 -18.48 -24.03
CA SER A 531 -11.89 -17.48 -24.48
C SER A 531 -12.97 -18.10 -25.37
N SER A 532 -14.23 -17.74 -25.12
CA SER A 532 -15.38 -18.13 -25.96
C SER A 532 -15.27 -17.62 -27.41
N THR A 533 -14.41 -16.63 -27.67
CA THR A 533 -14.11 -16.14 -29.02
C THR A 533 -13.10 -17.01 -29.77
N GLN A 534 -12.37 -17.88 -29.07
CA GLN A 534 -11.28 -18.69 -29.61
C GLN A 534 -11.53 -20.20 -29.50
N GLY A 535 -12.34 -20.64 -28.54
CA GLY A 535 -12.64 -22.04 -28.27
C GLY A 535 -14.13 -22.33 -28.12
N THR A 536 -14.49 -23.61 -28.07
CA THR A 536 -15.90 -24.03 -28.01
C THR A 536 -16.17 -25.01 -26.87
N ALA A 537 -17.45 -25.15 -26.50
CA ALA A 537 -17.87 -26.13 -25.51
C ALA A 537 -17.72 -27.59 -26.00
N LEU A 538 -17.45 -27.80 -27.30
CA LEU A 538 -17.08 -29.11 -27.83
C LEU A 538 -15.56 -29.31 -27.72
N SER A 539 -14.76 -28.35 -28.18
CA SER A 539 -13.32 -28.55 -28.38
C SER A 539 -12.43 -28.19 -27.20
N ASN A 540 -12.94 -27.39 -26.25
CA ASN A 540 -12.12 -26.85 -25.16
C ASN A 540 -12.78 -27.01 -23.78
N SER A 541 -13.89 -27.76 -23.65
CA SER A 541 -14.73 -27.77 -22.44
C SER A 541 -14.13 -28.38 -21.15
N ARG A 542 -12.83 -28.67 -21.12
CA ARG A 542 -12.09 -29.23 -19.97
C ARG A 542 -10.71 -28.61 -19.83
N LEU A 543 -10.59 -27.31 -20.11
CA LEU A 543 -9.31 -26.59 -20.11
C LEU A 543 -8.29 -27.19 -21.09
N ILE A 544 -8.74 -27.81 -22.18
CA ILE A 544 -7.86 -28.45 -23.16
C ILE A 544 -7.44 -27.41 -24.19
N ASN A 545 -6.13 -27.18 -24.28
CA ASN A 545 -5.48 -26.30 -25.24
C ASN A 545 -4.01 -26.74 -25.35
N PHE A 546 -3.68 -27.47 -26.41
CA PHE A 546 -2.43 -28.22 -26.44
C PHE A 546 -1.17 -27.34 -26.59
N GLN A 547 -0.06 -27.83 -26.05
CA GLN A 547 1.28 -27.26 -26.22
C GLN A 547 1.89 -27.67 -27.57
N THR A 548 1.99 -26.73 -28.50
CA THR A 548 2.47 -26.92 -29.88
C THR A 548 3.97 -27.22 -30.00
N GLY A 549 4.75 -27.03 -28.93
CA GLY A 549 6.15 -27.49 -28.89
C GLY A 549 6.30 -29.00 -28.70
N VAL A 550 5.21 -29.70 -28.34
CA VAL A 550 5.20 -31.14 -28.08
C VAL A 550 4.25 -31.85 -29.04
N VAL A 551 3.03 -31.32 -29.20
CA VAL A 551 2.06 -31.88 -30.15
C VAL A 551 2.20 -31.25 -31.53
N THR A 552 2.00 -32.07 -32.57
CA THR A 552 2.02 -31.62 -33.97
C THR A 552 0.70 -31.95 -34.67
N LYS A 553 0.51 -31.44 -35.89
CA LYS A 553 -0.70 -31.70 -36.67
C LYS A 553 -0.75 -33.17 -37.12
N SER A 554 -1.96 -33.71 -37.13
CA SER A 554 -2.27 -34.97 -37.82
C SER A 554 -2.63 -34.65 -39.27
N GLY A 555 -1.68 -34.82 -40.19
CA GLY A 555 -1.85 -34.45 -41.60
C GLY A 555 -2.30 -32.98 -41.77
N ALA A 556 -3.43 -32.77 -42.46
CA ALA A 556 -4.01 -31.45 -42.67
C ALA A 556 -4.97 -30.98 -41.55
N GLN A 557 -5.23 -31.83 -40.54
CA GLN A 557 -6.17 -31.50 -39.46
C GLN A 557 -5.58 -30.44 -38.52
N ALA A 558 -6.45 -29.56 -38.02
CA ALA A 558 -6.09 -28.65 -36.93
C ALA A 558 -5.90 -29.44 -35.63
N ILE A 559 -4.89 -29.06 -34.83
CA ILE A 559 -4.64 -29.63 -33.51
C ILE A 559 -5.84 -29.30 -32.61
N ARG A 560 -6.64 -30.31 -32.27
CA ARG A 560 -7.82 -30.12 -31.44
C ARG A 560 -8.22 -31.39 -30.70
N TRP A 561 -9.00 -31.18 -29.66
CA TRP A 561 -9.74 -32.21 -28.95
C TRP A 561 -11.24 -31.98 -29.18
N GLU A 562 -12.07 -33.01 -29.08
CA GLU A 562 -13.52 -32.92 -29.12
C GLU A 562 -14.12 -33.75 -27.99
N ARG A 563 -15.05 -33.17 -27.24
CA ARG A 563 -15.78 -33.88 -26.19
C ARG A 563 -16.64 -35.00 -26.79
N VAL A 564 -16.47 -36.21 -26.28
CA VAL A 564 -17.34 -37.35 -26.56
C VAL A 564 -17.83 -37.91 -25.22
N GLY A 565 -19.14 -37.80 -24.97
CA GLY A 565 -19.73 -38.19 -23.70
C GLY A 565 -19.22 -37.38 -22.49
N THR A 566 -19.37 -37.95 -21.30
CA THR A 566 -19.13 -37.27 -20.02
C THR A 566 -17.68 -37.31 -19.56
N THR A 567 -16.91 -38.34 -19.95
CA THR A 567 -15.53 -38.58 -19.46
C THR A 567 -14.49 -38.72 -20.57
N GLY A 568 -14.92 -38.87 -21.83
CA GLY A 568 -14.07 -39.16 -22.97
C GLY A 568 -13.94 -38.01 -23.97
N GLY A 569 -13.16 -38.26 -25.02
CA GLY A 569 -13.05 -37.34 -26.15
C GLY A 569 -12.21 -37.90 -27.29
N ARG A 570 -12.25 -37.19 -28.42
CA ARG A 570 -11.47 -37.50 -29.62
C ARG A 570 -10.36 -36.48 -29.81
N CYS A 571 -9.16 -36.94 -30.16
CA CYS A 571 -8.06 -36.06 -30.52
C CYS A 571 -7.91 -35.99 -32.04
N TYR A 572 -7.29 -34.91 -32.53
CA TYR A 572 -6.81 -34.75 -33.90
C TYR A 572 -5.42 -34.10 -33.85
N LEU A 573 -4.40 -34.90 -33.56
CA LEU A 573 -3.02 -34.45 -33.37
C LEU A 573 -2.05 -35.63 -33.52
N SER A 574 -0.76 -35.35 -33.61
CA SER A 574 0.31 -36.36 -33.52
C SER A 574 1.15 -36.12 -32.26
N CYS A 575 1.37 -37.16 -31.46
CA CYS A 575 2.17 -37.11 -30.22
C CYS A 575 2.74 -38.51 -29.89
N HIS A 576 3.88 -38.59 -29.20
CA HIS A 576 4.58 -39.87 -28.87
C HIS A 576 4.80 -40.80 -30.07
N GLY A 577 5.08 -40.22 -31.25
CA GLY A 577 5.24 -40.97 -32.50
C GLY A 577 3.96 -41.64 -33.01
N LYS A 578 2.79 -41.33 -32.45
CA LYS A 578 1.48 -41.85 -32.85
C LYS A 578 0.62 -40.74 -33.45
N ASP A 579 -0.11 -41.10 -34.49
CA ASP A 579 -1.15 -40.25 -35.07
C ASP A 579 -2.48 -40.52 -34.36
N HIS A 580 -3.03 -39.48 -33.73
CA HIS A 580 -4.30 -39.52 -33.02
C HIS A 580 -5.37 -38.82 -33.85
N ASN A 581 -5.69 -39.34 -35.03
CA ASN A 581 -6.68 -38.76 -35.94
C ASN A 581 -8.09 -39.34 -35.70
N GLY A 582 -8.93 -38.63 -34.95
CA GLY A 582 -10.30 -39.06 -34.66
C GLY A 582 -10.40 -40.25 -33.69
N LEU A 583 -9.28 -40.68 -33.09
CA LEU A 583 -9.24 -41.72 -32.07
C LEU A 583 -10.00 -41.26 -30.83
N SER A 584 -10.95 -42.09 -30.39
CA SER A 584 -11.77 -41.83 -29.21
C SER A 584 -11.22 -42.58 -28.01
N TYR A 585 -11.24 -41.92 -26.86
CA TYR A 585 -10.70 -42.43 -25.59
C TYR A 585 -11.74 -42.29 -24.46
#